data_AF-A0A0G4NFU4-F1
#
_entry.id   AF-A0A0G4NFU4-F1
#
_cell.length_a   1.000
_cell.length_b   1.000
_cell.length_c   1.000
_cell.angle_alpha   90.00
_cell.angle_beta   90.00
_cell.angle_gamma   90.00
#
_symmetry.space_group_name_H-M   'P 1'
#
loop_
_entity.id
_entity.type
_entity.pdbx_description
1 polymer ?
#
loop_
_entity_poly.entity_id
_entity_poly.type
_entity_poly.pdbx_seq_one_letter_code
_entity_poly.pdbx_strand_id
1 'polypeptide(L)'
;MQQTTAYTSLTLMNDIMTGTERVLNTPLPIAYSIAIAQITWLYVLLLPFQLYKALEWITIPACIAASYIILAILFIGKEIENPFGRDVNDLPLEGYCEQIAHELDVIAAMDVHRDMPYAFLDSHLNLPLYPVSMASFPVWAERSEEKI
;
A
#
# COMPACT_ATOMS: atom_id res chain seq x y z
N MET A 1 14.73 -20.31 16.04
CA MET A 1 13.91 -20.24 14.81
C MET A 1 12.88 -19.11 14.86
N GLN A 2 12.12 -18.92 15.95
CA GLN A 2 11.09 -17.86 15.98
C GLN A 2 11.61 -16.42 15.89
N GLN A 3 12.77 -16.11 16.48
CA GLN A 3 13.41 -14.78 16.31
C GLN A 3 13.68 -14.47 14.83
N THR A 4 14.22 -15.44 14.07
CA THR A 4 14.48 -15.27 12.63
C THR A 4 13.20 -14.97 11.86
N THR A 5 12.10 -15.68 12.17
CA THR A 5 10.79 -15.42 11.55
C THR A 5 10.29 -14.01 11.82
N ALA A 6 10.37 -13.53 13.07
CA ALA A 6 9.97 -12.17 13.42
C ALA A 6 10.80 -11.11 12.68
N TYR A 7 12.13 -11.28 12.62
CA TYR A 7 13.00 -10.39 11.84
C TYR A 7 12.63 -10.40 10.35
N THR A 8 12.35 -11.56 9.75
CA THR A 8 11.92 -11.64 8.35
C THR A 8 10.60 -10.90 8.11
N SER A 9 9.60 -11.06 8.99
CA SER A 9 8.32 -10.35 8.87
C SER A 9 8.49 -8.83 8.94
N LEU A 10 9.35 -8.32 9.83
CA LEU A 10 9.64 -6.88 9.93
C LEU A 10 10.35 -6.35 8.68
N THR A 11 11.32 -7.08 8.15
CA THR A 11 11.98 -6.71 6.89
C THR A 11 10.96 -6.64 5.75
N LEU A 12 10.05 -7.60 5.65
CA LEU A 12 9.00 -7.59 4.62
C LEU A 12 8.07 -6.38 4.74
N MET A 13 7.66 -6.01 5.96
CA MET A 13 6.86 -4.79 6.17
C MET A 13 7.61 -3.53 5.70
N ASN A 14 8.89 -3.43 6.04
CA ASN A 14 9.73 -2.30 5.62
C ASN A 14 9.91 -2.24 4.09
N ASP A 15 10.08 -3.40 3.44
CA ASP A 15 10.18 -3.50 1.99
C ASP A 15 8.89 -3.06 1.29
N ILE A 16 7.72 -3.46 1.82
CA ILE A 16 6.41 -3.04 1.31
C ILE A 16 6.24 -1.52 1.48
N MET A 17 6.54 -0.98 2.66
CA MET A 17 6.45 0.47 2.94
C MET A 17 7.31 1.27 1.95
N THR A 18 8.59 0.89 1.81
CA THR A 18 9.52 1.54 0.87
C THR A 18 9.03 1.40 -0.58
N GLY A 19 8.45 0.25 -0.92
CA GLY A 19 7.83 0.01 -2.22
C GLY A 19 6.68 0.97 -2.51
N THR A 20 5.77 1.15 -1.56
CA THR A 20 4.63 2.08 -1.67
C THR A 20 5.08 3.54 -1.71
N GLU A 21 6.06 3.94 -0.89
CA GLU A 21 6.63 5.28 -0.93
C GLU A 21 7.27 5.59 -2.28
N ARG A 22 7.94 4.62 -2.90
CA ARG A 22 8.49 4.81 -4.24
C ARG A 22 7.38 5.06 -5.26
N VAL A 23 6.32 4.25 -5.25
CA VAL A 23 5.18 4.44 -6.18
C VAL A 23 4.55 5.83 -6.01
N LEU A 24 4.38 6.29 -4.75
CA LEU A 24 3.82 7.60 -4.45
C LEU A 24 4.77 8.75 -4.83
N ASN A 25 6.06 8.63 -4.52
CA ASN A 25 7.04 9.71 -4.65
C ASN A 25 7.73 9.77 -6.02
N THR A 26 7.55 8.77 -6.88
CA THR A 26 8.02 8.80 -8.27
C THR A 26 6.86 8.87 -9.27
N PRO A 27 6.01 9.92 -9.21
CA PRO A 27 4.97 10.10 -10.21
C PRO A 27 5.59 10.39 -11.58
N LEU A 28 4.82 10.16 -12.64
CA LEU A 28 5.20 10.59 -13.98
C LEU A 28 5.46 12.11 -13.99
N PRO A 29 6.46 12.58 -14.76
CA PRO A 29 6.72 14.01 -14.85
C PRO A 29 5.47 14.77 -15.31
N ILE A 30 5.05 15.78 -14.54
CA ILE A 30 3.81 16.55 -14.79
C ILE A 30 3.76 17.10 -16.22
N ALA A 31 4.90 17.54 -16.76
CA ALA A 31 5.00 18.03 -18.13
C ALA A 31 4.57 16.98 -19.17
N TYR A 32 4.81 15.69 -18.91
CA TYR A 32 4.43 14.60 -19.79
C TYR A 32 2.91 14.41 -19.81
N SER A 33 2.26 14.33 -18.64
CA SER A 33 0.79 14.19 -18.56
C SER A 33 0.08 15.40 -19.21
N ILE A 34 0.59 16.61 -19.00
CA ILE A 34 0.05 17.83 -19.65
C ILE A 34 0.22 17.74 -21.18
N ALA A 35 1.40 17.36 -21.67
CA ALA A 35 1.67 17.27 -23.10
C ALA A 35 0.77 16.22 -23.78
N ILE A 36 0.59 15.04 -23.19
CA ILE A 36 -0.33 14.01 -23.71
C ILE A 36 -1.75 14.54 -23.81
N ALA A 37 -2.24 15.19 -22.77
CA ALA A 37 -3.59 15.75 -22.78
C ALA A 37 -3.75 16.78 -23.91
N GLN A 38 -2.81 17.72 -24.03
CA GLN A 38 -2.83 18.75 -25.07
C GLN A 38 -2.79 18.17 -26.49
N ILE A 39 -1.91 17.20 -26.74
CA ILE A 39 -1.79 16.54 -28.05
C ILE A 39 -3.06 15.76 -28.39
N THR A 40 -3.61 15.04 -27.42
CA THR A 40 -4.86 14.28 -27.60
C THR A 40 -6.03 15.18 -27.98
N TRP A 41 -6.19 16.30 -27.27
CA TRP A 41 -7.22 17.30 -27.58
C TRP A 41 -7.03 17.92 -28.96
N LEU A 42 -5.79 18.30 -29.30
CA LEU A 42 -5.46 18.82 -30.63
C LEU A 42 -5.80 17.79 -31.72
N TYR A 43 -5.45 16.52 -31.51
CA TYR A 43 -5.70 15.45 -32.48
C TYR A 43 -7.21 15.25 -32.72
N VAL A 44 -8.01 15.19 -31.66
CA VAL A 44 -9.47 15.05 -31.76
C VAL A 44 -10.10 16.22 -32.51
N LEU A 45 -9.61 17.46 -32.29
CA LEU A 45 -10.06 18.65 -33.00
C LEU A 45 -9.67 18.65 -34.49
N LEU A 46 -8.53 18.05 -34.84
CA LEU A 46 -8.04 17.96 -36.22
C LEU A 46 -8.65 16.77 -37.00
N LEU A 47 -9.11 15.74 -36.30
CA LEU A 47 -9.74 14.53 -36.84
C LEU A 47 -10.81 14.77 -37.93
N PRO A 48 -11.78 15.70 -37.78
CA PRO A 48 -12.80 15.92 -38.82
C PRO A 48 -12.20 16.44 -40.14
N PHE A 49 -11.18 17.30 -40.09
CA PHE A 49 -10.51 17.81 -41.28
C PHE A 49 -9.76 16.71 -42.03
N GLN A 50 -9.25 15.71 -41.29
CA GLN A 50 -8.59 14.54 -41.85
C GLN A 50 -9.58 13.61 -42.57
N LEU A 51 -10.75 13.38 -41.99
CA LEU A 51 -11.71 12.36 -42.46
C LEU A 51 -12.77 12.89 -43.44
N TYR A 52 -13.00 14.20 -43.51
CA TYR A 52 -14.08 14.79 -44.32
C TYR A 52 -14.03 14.37 -45.80
N LYS A 53 -12.83 14.34 -46.40
CA LYS A 53 -12.67 14.00 -47.83
C LYS A 53 -13.05 12.55 -48.17
N ALA A 54 -13.05 11.65 -47.19
CA ALA A 54 -13.31 10.23 -47.40
C ALA A 54 -14.71 9.79 -46.95
N LEU A 55 -15.30 10.44 -45.95
CA LEU A 55 -16.57 10.04 -45.34
C LEU A 55 -17.70 11.07 -45.48
N GLU A 56 -17.40 12.29 -45.93
CA GLU A 56 -18.38 13.39 -46.08
C GLU A 56 -19.28 13.55 -44.83
N TRP A 57 -20.59 13.34 -44.96
CA TRP A 57 -21.55 13.47 -43.86
C TRP A 57 -21.38 12.42 -42.76
N ILE A 58 -20.82 11.25 -43.08
CA ILE A 58 -20.55 10.18 -42.10
C ILE A 58 -19.37 10.57 -41.19
N THR A 59 -18.58 11.58 -41.56
CA THR A 59 -17.49 12.10 -40.72
C THR A 59 -17.99 12.53 -39.35
N ILE A 60 -19.19 13.11 -39.23
CA ILE A 60 -19.71 13.60 -37.94
C ILE A 60 -19.88 12.45 -36.93
N PRO A 61 -20.70 11.39 -37.18
CA PRO A 61 -20.83 10.29 -36.23
C PRO A 61 -19.53 9.49 -36.06
N ALA A 62 -18.71 9.36 -37.11
CA ALA A 62 -17.42 8.67 -37.03
C ALA A 62 -16.44 9.40 -36.10
N CYS A 63 -16.34 10.73 -36.19
CA CYS A 63 -15.49 11.53 -35.31
C CYS A 63 -15.98 11.51 -33.86
N ILE A 64 -17.29 11.55 -33.62
CA ILE A 64 -17.85 11.40 -32.26
C ILE A 64 -17.45 10.05 -31.66
N ALA A 65 -17.62 8.95 -32.39
CA ALA A 65 -17.23 7.62 -31.91
C ALA A 65 -15.72 7.51 -31.65
N ALA A 66 -14.88 7.99 -32.59
CA ALA A 66 -13.43 7.94 -32.46
C ALA A 66 -12.92 8.81 -31.29
N SER A 67 -13.42 10.04 -31.18
CA SER A 67 -13.07 10.95 -30.08
C SER A 67 -13.48 10.41 -28.72
N TYR A 68 -14.66 9.78 -28.61
CA TYR A 68 -15.08 9.11 -27.39
C TYR A 68 -14.08 8.04 -26.96
N ILE A 69 -13.66 7.15 -27.88
CA ILE A 69 -12.68 6.10 -27.57
C ILE A 69 -11.35 6.69 -27.10
N ILE A 70 -10.82 7.67 -27.85
CA ILE A 70 -9.53 8.29 -27.56
C ILE A 70 -9.54 9.04 -26.22
N LEU A 71 -10.57 9.85 -25.99
CA LEU A 71 -10.72 10.60 -24.74
C LEU A 71 -11.00 9.69 -23.55
N ALA A 72 -11.78 8.62 -23.74
CA ALA A 72 -12.01 7.63 -22.68
C ALA A 72 -10.70 7.01 -22.20
N ILE A 73 -9.80 6.64 -23.12
CA ILE A 73 -8.47 6.12 -22.77
C ILE A 73 -7.65 7.17 -22.00
N LEU A 74 -7.67 8.43 -22.43
CA LEU A 74 -6.97 9.52 -21.74
C LEU A 74 -7.46 9.70 -20.29
N PHE A 75 -8.78 9.71 -20.09
CA PHE A 75 -9.36 9.90 -18.76
C PHE A 75 -9.11 8.68 -17.85
N ILE A 76 -9.29 7.46 -18.37
CA ILE A 76 -8.98 6.23 -17.61
C ILE A 76 -7.50 6.20 -17.22
N GLY A 77 -6.60 6.56 -18.14
CA GLY A 77 -5.17 6.64 -17.84
C GLY A 77 -4.88 7.60 -16.70
N LYS A 78 -5.52 8.77 -16.70
CA LYS A 78 -5.36 9.78 -15.64
C LYS A 78 -5.84 9.29 -14.27
N GLU A 79 -6.94 8.54 -14.21
CA GLU A 79 -7.44 7.97 -12.95
C GLU A 79 -6.47 6.90 -12.40
N ILE A 80 -5.94 6.04 -13.28
CA ILE A 80 -5.02 4.96 -12.86
C ILE A 80 -3.63 5.48 -12.44
N GLU A 81 -3.25 6.70 -12.86
CA GLU A 81 -1.96 7.31 -12.51
C GLU A 81 -1.80 7.57 -11.01
N ASN A 82 -2.89 7.76 -10.24
CA ASN A 82 -2.84 8.06 -8.81
C ASN A 82 -3.67 7.08 -7.94
N PRO A 83 -3.24 5.82 -7.79
CA PRO A 83 -4.04 4.77 -7.14
C PRO A 83 -4.27 4.96 -5.63
N PHE A 84 -3.53 5.88 -5.00
CA PHE A 84 -3.62 6.18 -3.56
C PHE A 84 -4.39 7.48 -3.27
N GLY A 85 -5.11 8.00 -4.28
CA GLY A 85 -5.93 9.20 -4.14
C GLY A 85 -7.22 8.97 -3.35
N ARG A 86 -8.25 9.74 -3.71
CA ARG A 86 -9.59 9.68 -3.10
C ARG A 86 -10.70 9.62 -4.15
N ASP A 87 -10.34 9.29 -5.39
CA ASP A 87 -11.29 9.10 -6.47
C ASP A 87 -12.00 7.75 -6.29
N VAL A 88 -13.16 7.59 -6.95
CA VAL A 88 -14.02 6.41 -6.77
C VAL A 88 -13.33 5.11 -7.20
N ASN A 89 -12.35 5.21 -8.10
CA ASN A 89 -11.61 4.07 -8.64
C ASN A 89 -10.28 3.80 -7.90
N ASP A 90 -9.95 4.61 -6.89
CA ASP A 90 -8.72 4.45 -6.11
C ASP A 90 -8.83 3.30 -5.10
N LEU A 91 -7.68 2.91 -4.55
CA LEU A 91 -7.62 1.85 -3.54
C LEU A 91 -8.33 2.29 -2.24
N PRO A 92 -9.20 1.45 -1.66
CA PRO A 92 -9.90 1.77 -0.41
C PRO A 92 -8.97 1.55 0.81
N LEU A 93 -8.01 2.46 0.98
CA LEU A 93 -6.98 2.35 2.02
C LEU A 93 -7.55 2.30 3.43
N GLU A 94 -8.62 3.05 3.70
CA GLU A 94 -9.32 3.01 4.99
C GLU A 94 -9.86 1.61 5.30
N GLY A 95 -10.42 0.93 4.29
CA GLY A 95 -10.93 -0.44 4.44
C GLY A 95 -9.80 -1.45 4.70
N TYR A 96 -8.64 -1.29 4.06
CA TYR A 96 -7.48 -2.13 4.36
C TYR A 96 -6.96 -1.92 5.79
N CYS A 97 -6.90 -0.67 6.26
CA CYS A 97 -6.51 -0.36 7.63
C CYS A 97 -7.48 -0.93 8.66
N GLU A 98 -8.79 -0.81 8.41
CA GLU A 98 -9.83 -1.37 9.26
C GLU A 98 -9.72 -2.90 9.33
N GLN A 99 -9.51 -3.56 8.19
CA GLN A 99 -9.31 -5.00 8.15
C GLN A 99 -8.08 -5.44 8.96
N ILE A 100 -6.94 -4.77 8.78
CA ILE A 100 -5.70 -5.07 9.54
C ILE A 100 -5.92 -4.87 11.04
N ALA A 101 -6.60 -3.79 11.44
CA ALA A 101 -6.91 -3.52 12.84
C ALA A 101 -7.78 -4.63 13.44
N HIS A 102 -8.82 -5.05 12.73
CA HIS A 102 -9.69 -6.14 13.16
C HIS A 102 -8.93 -7.48 13.28
N GLU A 103 -8.05 -7.81 12.32
CA GLU A 103 -7.22 -9.01 12.40
C GLU A 103 -6.26 -8.98 13.59
N LEU A 104 -5.66 -7.82 13.89
CA LEU A 104 -4.83 -7.64 15.08
C LEU A 104 -5.62 -7.82 16.38
N ASP A 105 -6.84 -7.28 16.47
CA ASP A 105 -7.71 -7.46 17.63
C ASP A 105 -8.06 -8.93 17.85
N VAL A 106 -8.33 -9.69 16.78
CA VAL A 106 -8.60 -11.13 16.86
C VAL A 106 -7.37 -11.91 17.34
N ILE A 107 -6.18 -11.59 16.81
CA ILE A 107 -4.92 -12.23 17.23
C ILE A 107 -4.62 -11.91 18.70
N ALA A 108 -4.82 -10.66 19.12
CA ALA A 108 -4.60 -10.20 20.49
C ALA A 108 -5.65 -10.74 21.47
N ALA A 109 -6.83 -11.13 20.98
CA ALA A 109 -7.88 -11.75 21.79
C ALA A 109 -7.63 -13.24 22.10
N MET A 110 -6.60 -13.88 21.50
CA MET A 110 -6.19 -15.22 21.93
C MET A 110 -5.73 -15.17 23.39
N ASP A 111 -6.33 -16.03 24.22
CA ASP A 111 -6.18 -15.99 25.67
C ASP A 111 -4.71 -16.16 26.11
N VAL A 112 -4.10 -15.09 26.60
CA VAL A 112 -2.96 -15.18 27.52
C VAL A 112 -3.54 -15.69 28.83
N HIS A 113 -3.68 -17.03 28.95
CA HIS A 113 -4.11 -17.78 30.13
C HIS A 113 -4.71 -16.86 31.21
N ARG A 114 -5.98 -16.47 31.05
CA ARG A 114 -6.65 -15.47 31.90
C ARG A 114 -6.54 -15.76 33.39
N ASP A 115 -6.37 -17.03 33.73
CA ASP A 115 -6.23 -17.53 35.09
C ASP A 115 -4.88 -17.19 35.73
N MET A 116 -3.81 -16.92 34.96
CA MET A 116 -2.50 -16.48 35.45
C MET A 116 -1.79 -15.51 34.46
N PRO A 117 -2.12 -14.21 34.48
CA PRO A 117 -1.55 -13.21 33.56
C PRO A 117 -0.02 -13.04 33.67
N TYR A 118 0.60 -13.56 34.73
CA TYR A 118 2.04 -13.52 34.98
C TYR A 118 2.70 -14.91 35.00
N ALA A 119 1.99 -15.99 34.65
CA ALA A 119 2.56 -17.34 34.62
C ALA A 119 3.83 -17.42 33.75
N PHE A 120 3.87 -16.66 32.66
CA PHE A 120 5.06 -16.56 31.83
C PHE A 120 6.20 -15.80 32.53
N LEU A 121 5.91 -14.74 33.30
CA LEU A 121 6.94 -13.98 34.00
C LEU A 121 7.70 -14.86 35.00
N ASP A 122 6.97 -15.70 35.72
CA ASP A 122 7.55 -16.65 36.69
C ASP A 122 8.04 -17.95 36.04
N SER A 123 7.84 -18.10 34.74
CA SER A 123 8.30 -19.29 34.02
C SER A 123 9.82 -19.33 33.96
N HIS A 124 10.38 -20.52 34.19
CA HIS A 124 11.80 -20.79 33.96
C HIS A 124 12.24 -20.55 32.50
N LEU A 125 11.28 -20.47 31.57
CA LEU A 125 11.51 -20.18 30.16
C LEU A 125 11.64 -18.68 29.86
N ASN A 126 11.23 -17.81 30.79
CA ASN A 126 11.43 -16.38 30.65
C ASN A 126 12.86 -16.01 31.05
N LEU A 127 13.75 -16.05 30.05
CA LEU A 127 15.19 -15.77 30.15
C LEU A 127 15.49 -14.41 29.50
N PRO A 128 15.40 -13.28 30.23
CA PRO A 128 15.40 -11.95 29.62
C PRO A 128 16.71 -11.60 28.91
N LEU A 129 17.81 -12.21 29.34
CA LEU A 129 19.17 -11.95 28.85
C LEU A 129 19.79 -13.13 28.10
N TYR A 130 18.99 -14.10 27.65
CA TYR A 130 19.50 -15.19 26.81
C TYR A 130 20.03 -14.66 25.47
N PRO A 131 21.17 -15.13 24.93
CA PRO A 131 22.02 -16.24 25.41
C PRO A 131 23.13 -15.83 26.40
N VAL A 132 23.23 -14.55 26.72
CA VAL A 132 24.29 -14.00 27.59
C VAL A 132 24.12 -14.49 29.03
N SER A 133 22.90 -14.72 29.48
CA SER A 133 22.59 -15.35 30.77
C SER A 133 21.39 -16.30 30.66
N MET A 134 21.52 -17.45 31.34
CA MET A 134 20.46 -18.47 31.48
C MET A 134 19.61 -18.25 32.73
N ALA A 135 19.77 -17.11 33.43
CA ALA A 135 18.96 -16.79 34.61
C ALA A 135 17.56 -16.32 34.19
N SER A 136 16.54 -16.89 34.83
CA SER A 136 15.14 -16.51 34.61
C SER A 136 14.79 -15.18 35.28
N PHE A 137 13.68 -14.59 34.84
CA PHE A 137 13.21 -13.30 35.37
C PHE A 137 13.12 -13.21 36.90
N PRO A 138 12.61 -14.23 37.65
CA PRO A 138 12.58 -14.16 39.12
C PRO A 138 13.97 -13.98 39.75
N VAL A 139 15.00 -14.62 39.19
CA VAL A 139 16.39 -14.51 39.68
C VAL A 139 16.93 -13.09 39.48
N TRP A 140 16.52 -12.42 38.39
CA TRP A 140 16.89 -11.04 38.14
C TRP A 140 16.09 -10.05 38.98
N ALA A 141 14.82 -10.33 39.24
CA ALA A 141 13.96 -9.50 40.09
C ALA A 141 14.49 -9.41 41.54
N GLU A 142 15.18 -10.44 42.02
CA GLU A 142 15.78 -10.47 43.37
C GLU A 142 17.21 -9.90 43.42
N ARG A 143 17.84 -9.60 42.27
CA ARG A 143 19.21 -9.05 42.26
C ARG A 143 19.20 -7.56 42.55
N SER A 144 20.07 -7.15 43.47
CA SER A 144 20.37 -5.74 43.73
C SER A 144 21.06 -5.08 42.52
N GLU A 145 20.71 -3.83 42.22
CA GLU A 145 21.29 -3.04 41.12
C GLU A 145 22.83 -2.96 41.17
N GLU A 146 23.43 -3.07 42.36
CA GLU A 146 24.89 -3.10 42.57
C GLU A 146 25.59 -4.36 41.99
N LYS A 147 24.83 -5.39 41.61
CA LYS A 147 25.35 -6.70 41.14
C LYS A 147 24.99 -7.02 39.68
N ILE A 148 24.54 -6.02 38.93
CA ILE A 148 24.27 -6.13 37.49
C ILE A 148 25.54 -5.80 36.71
#